data_AF-A0A378AWG4-F1
#
_entry.id   AF-A0A378AWG4-F1
#
_cell.length_a   1.000
_cell.length_b   1.000
_cell.length_c   1.000
_cell.angle_alpha   90.00
_cell.angle_beta   90.00
_cell.angle_gamma   90.00
#
_symmetry.space_group_name_H-M   'P 1'
#
loop_
_entity.id
_entity.type
_entity.pdbx_description
1 polymer ?
#
loop_
_entity_poly.entity_id
_entity_poly.type
_entity_poly.pdbx_seq_one_letter_code
_entity_poly.pdbx_strand_id
1 'polypeptide(L)'
;MVAQYQFDDFNLPLRPSVAYLQSKGKDLYAYSRYGDKDLVKYVDVGMTYYFNKNMSTYVDYKINLLDEDDRFYKNSGIATDDIVALGLVYQF
;
A
#
# COMPACT_ATOMS: atom_id res chain seq x y z
N MET A 1 3.20 8.61 4.29
CA MET A 1 4.61 8.94 4.06
C MET A 1 5.17 7.94 3.06
N VAL A 2 6.10 8.36 2.22
CA VAL A 2 6.73 7.49 1.21
C VAL A 2 8.23 7.72 1.25
N ALA A 3 9.00 6.64 1.30
CA ALA A 3 10.45 6.63 1.18
C ALA A 3 10.82 5.78 -0.03
N GLN A 4 11.66 6.32 -0.90
CA GLN A 4 12.13 5.62 -2.10
C GLN A 4 13.62 5.85 -2.23
N TYR A 5 14.33 4.86 -2.77
CA TYR A 5 15.73 5.00 -3.09
C TYR A 5 15.96 4.53 -4.52
N GLN A 6 16.62 5.35 -5.32
CA GLN A 6 16.96 5.06 -6.70
C GLN A 6 18.45 4.70 -6.77
N PHE A 7 18.77 3.48 -7.17
CA PHE A 7 20.16 3.02 -7.31
C PHE A 7 20.76 3.48 -8.66
N ASP A 8 20.79 4.78 -8.94
CA ASP A 8 21.40 5.29 -10.19
C ASP A 8 22.92 5.14 -10.20
N ASP A 9 23.57 5.11 -9.04
CA ASP A 9 25.04 5.10 -8.90
C ASP A 9 25.70 3.75 -9.21
N PHE A 10 24.94 2.68 -9.42
CA PHE A 10 25.47 1.31 -9.59
C PHE A 10 25.14 0.66 -10.94
N ASN A 11 24.62 1.39 -11.94
CA ASN A 11 24.08 0.80 -13.18
C ASN A 11 23.01 -0.29 -12.93
N LEU A 12 22.39 -0.30 -11.74
CA LEU A 12 21.33 -1.21 -11.37
C LEU A 12 20.01 -0.46 -11.54
N PRO A 13 19.20 -0.79 -12.55
CA PRO A 13 17.95 -0.07 -12.82
C PRO A 13 16.85 -0.52 -11.86
N LEU A 14 17.11 -0.39 -10.56
CA LEU A 14 16.27 -0.87 -9.48
C LEU A 14 15.86 0.30 -8.58
N ARG A 15 14.57 0.34 -8.25
CA ARG A 15 13.98 1.34 -7.37
C ARG A 15 13.12 0.67 -6.30
N PRO A 16 13.66 0.35 -5.11
CA PRO A 16 12.83 -0.01 -3.98
C PRO A 16 12.04 1.19 -3.44
N SER A 17 10.86 0.90 -2.90
CA SER A 17 9.99 1.85 -2.23
C SER A 17 9.38 1.24 -0.97
N VAL A 18 9.24 2.07 0.06
CA VAL A 18 8.48 1.77 1.25
C VAL A 18 7.53 2.93 1.51
N ALA A 19 6.25 2.65 1.64
CA ALA A 19 5.22 3.62 1.95
C ALA A 19 4.43 3.20 3.19
N TYR A 20 4.01 4.19 3.96
CA TYR A 20 3.10 4.03 5.07
C TYR A 20 1.92 4.96 4.85
N LEU A 21 0.71 4.41 4.77
CA LEU A 21 -0.51 5.18 4.66
C LEU A 21 -1.41 4.88 5.84
N GLN A 22 -1.78 5.93 6.56
CA GLN A 22 -2.75 5.87 7.64
C GLN A 22 -3.76 6.99 7.47
N SER A 23 -5.03 6.61 7.55
CA SER A 23 -6.17 7.52 7.58
C SER A 23 -7.04 7.10 8.75
N LYS A 24 -7.21 8.00 9.71
CA LYS A 24 -8.02 7.78 10.91
C LYS A 24 -9.28 8.62 10.83
N GLY A 25 -10.43 7.95 10.80
CA GLY A 25 -11.73 8.58 10.96
C GLY A 25 -11.93 8.93 12.44
N LYS A 26 -12.27 10.20 12.69
CA LYS A 26 -12.66 10.68 14.02
C LYS A 26 -14.16 10.82 14.09
N ASP A 27 -14.74 10.55 15.26
CA ASP A 27 -16.17 10.70 15.54
C ASP A 27 -17.08 9.99 14.53
N LEU A 28 -16.78 8.72 14.22
CA LEU A 28 -17.53 7.94 13.24
C LEU A 28 -18.90 7.53 13.79
N TYR A 29 -19.90 8.37 13.54
CA TYR A 29 -21.26 8.19 14.05
C TYR A 29 -22.03 7.11 13.28
N ALA A 30 -21.89 5.84 13.69
CA ALA A 30 -22.79 4.75 13.31
C ALA A 30 -23.38 4.11 14.57
N TYR A 31 -24.72 4.16 14.70
CA TYR A 31 -25.50 3.51 15.76
C TYR A 31 -24.93 3.63 17.20
N SER A 32 -24.46 4.83 17.59
CA SER A 32 -23.99 5.16 18.95
C SER A 32 -22.88 4.26 19.53
N ARG A 33 -22.07 3.58 18.71
CA ARG A 33 -21.05 2.63 19.20
C ARG A 33 -19.64 2.80 18.64
N TYR A 34 -19.45 3.59 17.60
CA TYR A 34 -18.14 3.73 16.97
C TYR A 34 -17.57 5.12 17.28
N GLY A 35 -16.40 5.13 17.93
CA GLY A 35 -15.60 6.33 18.16
C GLY A 35 -14.56 6.48 17.04
N ASP A 36 -13.34 6.81 17.43
CA ASP A 36 -12.17 6.88 16.56
C ASP A 36 -11.80 5.49 15.98
N LYS A 37 -11.78 5.35 14.64
CA LYS A 37 -11.30 4.13 13.94
C LYS A 37 -10.38 4.47 12.77
N ASP A 38 -9.37 3.62 12.54
CA ASP A 38 -8.52 3.72 11.36
C ASP A 38 -9.32 3.26 10.13
N LEU A 39 -9.57 4.10 9.14
CA LEU A 39 -10.30 3.73 7.92
C LEU A 39 -9.39 3.05 6.89
N VAL A 40 -8.14 3.47 6.87
CA VAL A 40 -7.10 2.91 6.01
C VAL A 40 -5.82 2.87 6.82
N LYS A 41 -5.16 1.72 6.87
CA LYS A 41 -3.85 1.61 7.52
C LYS A 41 -3.07 0.50 6.85
N TYR A 42 -2.03 0.83 6.11
CA TYR A 42 -1.19 -0.17 5.46
C TYR A 42 0.26 0.30 5.33
N VAL A 43 1.15 -0.68 5.31
CA VAL A 43 2.53 -0.52 4.82
C VAL A 43 2.56 -1.09 3.41
N ASP A 44 3.19 -0.40 2.49
CA ASP A 44 3.46 -0.90 1.16
C ASP A 44 4.97 -1.00 0.98
N VAL A 45 5.43 -2.15 0.51
CA VAL A 45 6.82 -2.40 0.20
C VAL A 45 6.89 -2.88 -1.24
N GLY A 46 7.65 -2.16 -2.04
CA GLY A 46 7.66 -2.34 -3.47
C GLY A 46 9.05 -2.25 -4.07
N MET A 47 9.17 -2.75 -5.28
CA MET A 47 10.40 -2.69 -6.05
C MET A 47 10.06 -2.65 -7.53
N THR A 48 10.56 -1.62 -8.21
CA THR A 48 10.47 -1.50 -9.67
C THR A 48 11.83 -1.80 -10.29
N TYR A 49 11.83 -2.64 -11.33
CA TYR A 49 13.00 -2.89 -12.17
C TYR A 49 12.75 -2.35 -13.58
N TYR A 50 13.69 -1.56 -14.08
CA TYR A 50 13.62 -0.95 -15.41
C TYR A 50 14.54 -1.70 -16.38
N PHE A 51 13.97 -2.41 -17.35
CA PHE A 51 14.77 -3.05 -18.40
C PHE A 51 15.35 -2.01 -19.36
N ASN A 52 14.55 -1.01 -19.70
CA ASN A 52 14.91 0.15 -20.52
C ASN A 52 13.90 1.29 -20.29
N LYS A 53 14.02 2.42 -21.01
CA LYS A 53 13.09 3.56 -20.90
C LYS A 53 11.63 3.23 -21.28
N ASN A 54 11.42 2.12 -21.96
CA ASN A 54 10.15 1.71 -22.56
C ASN A 54 9.54 0.48 -21.87
N MET A 55 10.25 -0.16 -20.93
CA MET A 55 9.83 -1.42 -20.33
C MET A 55 10.30 -1.53 -18.88
N SER A 56 9.35 -1.79 -17.98
CA SER A 56 9.61 -2.04 -16.57
C SER A 56 8.75 -3.17 -16.03
N THR A 57 9.18 -3.76 -14.93
CA THR A 57 8.36 -4.66 -14.12
C THR A 57 8.38 -4.18 -12.68
N TYR A 58 7.32 -4.46 -11.95
CA TYR A 58 7.23 -4.09 -10.55
C TYR A 58 6.57 -5.19 -9.73
N VAL A 59 6.99 -5.26 -8.47
CA VAL A 59 6.35 -6.03 -7.41
C VAL A 59 6.04 -5.07 -6.27
N ASP A 60 4.79 -5.06 -5.83
CA ASP A 60 4.34 -4.30 -4.67
C ASP A 60 3.61 -5.24 -3.70
N TYR A 61 3.89 -5.11 -2.42
CA TYR A 61 3.23 -5.85 -1.37
C TYR A 61 2.64 -4.87 -0.36
N LYS A 62 1.31 -4.80 -0.39
CA LYS A 62 0.50 -4.03 0.54
C LYS A 62 0.14 -4.91 1.74
N ILE A 63 0.78 -4.62 2.86
CA ILE A 63 0.53 -5.22 4.15
C ILE A 63 -0.51 -4.38 4.88
N ASN A 64 -1.71 -4.93 5.04
CA ASN A 64 -2.80 -4.26 5.69
C ASN A 64 -2.64 -4.38 7.21
N LEU A 65 -2.70 -3.25 7.91
CA LEU A 65 -2.53 -3.16 9.36
C LEU A 65 -3.85 -2.90 10.08
N LEU A 66 -4.98 -3.02 9.38
CA LEU A 66 -6.30 -2.97 9.97
C LEU A 66 -6.58 -4.29 10.72
N ASP A 67 -7.26 -4.18 11.85
CA ASP A 67 -7.59 -5.31 12.72
C ASP A 67 -8.79 -6.09 12.16
N GLU A 68 -8.54 -7.24 11.50
CA GLU A 68 -9.56 -8.08 10.84
C GLU A 68 -10.68 -8.56 11.80
N ASP A 69 -10.38 -8.65 13.10
CA ASP A 69 -11.34 -9.13 14.11
C ASP A 69 -12.36 -8.05 14.52
N ASP A 70 -12.20 -6.81 14.08
CA ASP A 70 -13.16 -5.75 14.35
C ASP A 70 -14.39 -5.84 13.44
N ARG A 71 -15.55 -6.07 14.06
CA ARG A 71 -16.87 -6.06 13.41
C ARG A 71 -17.14 -4.78 12.60
N PHE A 72 -16.49 -3.67 12.94
CA PHE A 72 -16.56 -2.43 12.17
C PHE A 72 -16.13 -2.62 10.70
N TYR A 73 -15.00 -3.28 10.44
CA TYR A 73 -14.48 -3.44 9.07
C TYR A 73 -15.33 -4.42 8.26
N LYS A 74 -15.75 -5.53 8.87
CA LYS A 74 -16.67 -6.51 8.26
C LYS A 74 -18.01 -5.89 7.88
N ASN A 75 -18.56 -5.03 8.75
CA ASN A 75 -19.84 -4.37 8.49
C ASN A 75 -19.75 -3.21 7.49
N SER A 76 -18.58 -2.55 7.40
CA SER A 76 -18.35 -1.41 6.51
C SER A 76 -17.81 -1.81 5.14
N GLY A 77 -17.57 -3.10 4.91
CA GLY A 77 -17.00 -3.62 3.67
C GLY A 77 -15.54 -3.19 3.43
N ILE A 78 -14.80 -2.88 4.50
CA ILE A 78 -13.40 -2.48 4.42
C ILE A 78 -12.55 -3.75 4.37
N ALA A 79 -11.85 -3.97 3.26
CA ALA A 79 -10.93 -5.09 3.11
C ALA A 79 -9.74 -4.92 4.07
N THR A 80 -9.55 -5.90 4.95
CA THR A 80 -8.43 -6.00 5.89
C THR A 80 -7.33 -6.93 5.40
N ASP A 81 -7.52 -7.57 4.25
CA ASP A 81 -6.55 -8.50 3.69
C ASP A 81 -5.34 -7.78 3.09
N ASP A 82 -4.22 -8.50 3.07
CA ASP A 82 -3.00 -8.13 2.34
C ASP A 82 -3.18 -8.30 0.83
N ILE A 83 -2.43 -7.51 0.05
CA ILE A 83 -2.48 -7.57 -1.42
C ILE A 83 -1.06 -7.60 -1.99
N VAL A 84 -0.80 -8.56 -2.86
CA VAL A 84 0.42 -8.61 -3.68
C VAL A 84 0.07 -8.21 -5.12
N ALA A 85 0.79 -7.25 -5.66
CA ALA A 85 0.69 -6.82 -7.05
C ALA A 85 1.99 -7.13 -7.80
N LEU A 86 1.84 -7.69 -9.00
CA LEU A 86 2.94 -7.95 -9.93
C LEU A 86 2.51 -7.43 -11.28
N GLY A 87 3.40 -6.70 -11.96
CA GLY A 87 3.07 -6.09 -13.24
C GLY A 87 4.28 -5.96 -14.15
N LEU A 88 3.98 -5.96 -15.45
CA LEU A 88 4.91 -5.61 -16.51
C LEU A 88 4.29 -4.47 -17.30
N VAL A 89 5.04 -3.39 -17.46
CA VAL A 89 4.61 -2.16 -18.11
C VAL A 89 5.48 -1.96 -19.33
N TYR A 90 4.83 -1.72 -20.47
CA TYR A 90 5.47 -1.31 -21.71
C TYR A 90 4.88 0.02 -22.16
N GLN A 91 5.73 0.98 -22.50
CA GLN A 91 5.36 2.34 -22.89
C GLN A 91 6.11 2.78 -24.15
N PHE A 92 5.40 3.46 -25.07
CA PHE A 92 5.91 3.92 -26.36
C PHE A 92 6.24 5.41 -26.36
#